data_AF-A0A5N5N5K8-F1
#
_entry.id   AF-A0A5N5N5K8-F1
#
_cell.length_a   1.000
_cell.length_b   1.000
_cell.length_c   1.000
_cell.angle_alpha   90.00
_cell.angle_beta   90.00
_cell.angle_gamma   90.00
#
_symmetry.space_group_name_H-M   'P 1'
#
loop_
_entity.id
_entity.type
_entity.pdbx_description
1 polymer ?
#
loop_
_entity_poly.entity_id
_entity_poly.type
_entity_poly.pdbx_seq_one_letter_code
_entity_poly.pdbx_strand_id
1 'polypeptide(L)'
;MLRCQTFDKLHQAFQKEVMERTERREVTLCQPFQLQTSALQPRQSRSSTDKSPKYNDMNILKRSNSFSGLTSLSRDTLPTYITDAARKRSMAIRKSLELRDSKEQQNAEWMRQHRMKSQAMSRGVVARAKAMDPHRSLKEVFQEKLKQHRQADQERVKDYKKELIEMKARVSARPYLFEQVSQRDAKSDAERRYRSTLEQEGLDENFVRSTGENDESQSSENTDTDGKSNVGDHSFETDTQHREGSGDDSVRSEDGTEDESVNP
;
A
#
# COMPACT_ATOMS: atom_id res chain seq x y z
N MET A 1 -7.24 38.04 31.99
CA MET A 1 -5.80 37.71 32.17
C MET A 1 -5.68 36.69 33.31
N LEU A 2 -5.64 35.40 32.99
CA LEU A 2 -5.53 34.32 33.98
C LEU A 2 -4.09 34.29 34.50
N ARG A 3 -3.90 34.61 35.79
CA ARG A 3 -2.59 34.54 36.44
C ARG A 3 -2.19 33.07 36.56
N CYS A 4 -1.35 32.59 35.65
CA CYS A 4 -0.68 31.31 35.77
C CYS A 4 0.17 31.36 37.06
N GLN A 5 -0.21 30.60 38.08
CA GLN A 5 0.58 30.48 39.29
C GLN A 5 1.84 29.70 38.92
N THR A 6 3.02 30.29 39.17
CA THR A 6 4.30 29.65 38.92
C THR A 6 4.44 28.38 39.77
N PHE A 7 5.08 27.34 39.23
CA PHE A 7 5.26 26.04 39.89
C PHE A 7 5.78 26.19 41.32
N ASP A 8 6.73 27.11 41.53
CA ASP A 8 7.34 27.36 42.84
C ASP A 8 6.32 27.79 43.90
N LYS A 9 5.32 28.61 43.52
CA LYS A 9 4.26 29.06 44.43
C LYS A 9 3.34 27.90 44.82
N LEU A 10 3.05 27.01 43.87
CA LEU A 10 2.25 25.81 44.14
C LEU A 10 3.01 24.83 45.03
N HIS A 11 4.30 24.64 44.77
CA HIS A 11 5.18 23.78 45.57
C HIS A 11 5.29 24.29 47.02
N GLN A 12 5.46 25.60 47.19
CA GLN A 12 5.55 26.23 48.50
C GLN A 12 4.22 26.14 49.27
N ALA A 13 3.09 26.33 48.61
CA ALA A 13 1.76 26.16 49.21
C ALA A 13 1.53 24.70 49.65
N PHE A 14 1.94 23.74 48.83
CA PHE A 14 1.85 22.31 49.15
C PHE A 14 2.70 21.94 50.38
N GLN A 15 3.95 22.39 50.44
CA GLN A 15 4.81 22.14 51.61
C GLN A 15 4.20 22.74 52.89
N LYS A 16 3.66 23.95 52.80
CA LYS A 16 3.01 24.61 53.94
C LYS A 16 1.77 23.84 54.43
N GLU A 17 0.96 23.32 53.51
CA GLU A 17 -0.22 22.51 53.85
C GLU A 17 0.17 21.18 54.51
N VAL A 18 1.27 20.55 54.06
CA VAL A 18 1.79 19.33 54.69
C VAL A 18 2.19 19.59 56.14
N MET A 19 2.89 20.70 56.41
CA MET A 19 3.30 21.06 57.77
C MET A 19 2.10 21.34 58.69
N GLU A 20 1.10 22.08 58.20
CA GLU A 20 -0.13 22.34 58.97
C GLU A 20 -0.93 21.06 59.24
N ARG A 21 -0.97 20.10 58.28
CA ARG A 21 -1.64 18.81 58.48
C ARG A 21 -0.90 17.91 59.47
N THR A 22 0.42 18.00 59.56
CA THR A 22 1.18 17.29 60.60
C THR A 22 0.94 17.89 61.98
N GLU A 23 0.75 19.20 62.11
CA GLU A 23 0.45 19.87 63.38
C GLU A 23 -1.01 19.69 63.84
N ARG A 24 -1.97 19.65 62.90
CA ARG A 24 -3.42 19.50 63.19
C ARG A 24 -3.86 18.07 63.51
N ARG A 25 -3.03 17.06 63.27
CA ARG A 25 -3.33 15.70 63.74
C ARG A 25 -2.99 15.65 65.22
N GLU A 26 -4.01 15.77 66.07
CA GLU A 26 -3.90 15.35 67.46
C GLU A 26 -3.29 13.96 67.50
N VAL A 27 -2.10 13.87 68.07
CA VAL A 27 -1.33 12.65 68.20
C VAL A 27 -2.18 11.70 69.04
N THR A 28 -2.83 10.73 68.41
CA THR A 28 -3.27 9.52 69.11
C THR A 28 -2.08 9.09 69.97
N LEU A 29 -2.32 8.84 71.26
CA LEU A 29 -1.36 8.50 72.32
C LEU A 29 -0.55 7.20 72.07
N CYS A 30 -0.31 6.86 70.81
CA CYS A 30 0.61 5.86 70.34
C CYS A 30 1.89 6.58 69.96
N GLN A 31 2.90 6.44 70.81
CA GLN A 31 4.26 6.84 70.48
C GLN A 31 4.67 6.17 69.15
N PRO A 32 5.26 6.90 68.18
CA PRO A 32 5.67 6.31 66.92
C PRO A 32 6.70 5.23 67.20
N PHE A 33 6.35 3.97 66.94
CA PHE A 33 7.31 2.88 67.00
C PHE A 33 8.28 3.03 65.83
N GLN A 34 9.56 2.80 66.08
CA GLN A 34 10.59 2.82 65.04
C GLN A 34 10.39 1.60 64.13
N LEU A 35 9.70 1.79 63.02
CA LEU A 35 9.57 0.79 61.98
C LEU A 35 10.87 0.76 61.16
N GLN A 36 11.65 -0.32 61.31
CA GLN A 36 12.92 -0.56 60.62
C GLN A 36 12.69 -0.87 59.12
N THR A 37 12.14 0.07 58.36
CA THR A 37 11.89 -0.11 56.91
C THR A 37 13.15 0.04 56.06
N SER A 38 14.23 0.62 56.61
CA SER A 38 15.52 0.77 55.93
C SER A 38 16.25 -0.55 55.70
N ALA A 39 15.93 -1.59 56.47
CA ALA A 39 16.47 -2.94 56.29
C ALA A 39 15.71 -3.75 55.23
N LEU A 40 14.58 -3.24 54.71
CA LEU A 40 13.81 -3.92 53.68
C LEU A 40 14.34 -3.53 52.30
N GLN A 41 14.74 -4.54 51.53
CA GLN A 41 15.19 -4.34 50.15
C GLN A 41 14.06 -3.71 49.31
N PRO A 42 14.35 -2.66 48.51
CA PRO A 42 13.37 -2.09 47.60
C PRO A 42 12.84 -3.16 46.66
N ARG A 43 11.52 -3.39 46.69
CA ARG A 43 10.87 -4.35 45.80
C ARG A 43 11.03 -3.85 44.37
N GLN A 44 11.93 -4.47 43.61
CA GLN A 44 12.10 -4.17 42.19
C GLN A 44 10.77 -4.40 41.48
N SER A 45 10.17 -3.32 40.95
CA SER A 45 9.03 -3.42 40.05
C SER A 45 9.52 -4.15 38.80
N ARG A 46 8.98 -5.33 38.53
CA ARG A 46 9.31 -6.13 37.35
C ARG A 46 8.90 -5.37 36.08
N SER A 47 9.82 -4.59 35.54
CA SER A 47 9.78 -4.08 34.17
C SER A 47 10.93 -4.74 33.40
N SER A 48 10.75 -6.00 33.00
CA SER A 48 11.46 -6.55 31.85
C SER A 48 10.78 -7.80 31.33
N THR A 49 10.53 -7.74 30.03
CA THR A 49 10.36 -8.84 29.11
C THR A 49 11.60 -9.73 29.17
N ASP A 50 11.50 -10.93 29.76
CA ASP A 50 12.27 -12.07 29.27
C ASP A 50 11.73 -13.42 29.79
N LYS A 51 11.91 -14.45 28.97
CA LYS A 51 11.35 -15.80 29.11
C LYS A 51 12.18 -16.63 30.10
N SER A 52 11.60 -17.07 31.23
CA SER A 52 11.99 -18.30 31.96
C SER A 52 10.97 -18.66 33.07
N PRO A 53 10.93 -19.91 33.56
CA PRO A 53 9.73 -20.50 34.15
C PRO A 53 9.48 -20.06 35.59
N LYS A 54 8.19 -19.94 35.87
CA LYS A 54 7.59 -19.35 37.06
C LYS A 54 7.73 -20.27 38.28
N TYR A 55 8.61 -19.94 39.22
CA TYR A 55 8.40 -20.27 40.63
C TYR A 55 7.64 -19.10 41.25
N ASN A 56 6.31 -19.22 41.30
CA ASN A 56 5.47 -18.33 42.08
C ASN A 56 5.06 -19.07 43.34
N ASP A 57 5.90 -18.96 44.37
CA ASP A 57 5.47 -19.01 45.75
C ASP A 57 4.54 -17.83 46.01
N MET A 58 3.26 -18.05 45.81
CA MET A 58 2.22 -17.27 46.45
C MET A 58 1.10 -18.22 46.86
N ASN A 59 1.25 -18.71 48.08
CA ASN A 59 0.20 -19.30 48.91
C ASN A 59 -0.93 -18.28 49.13
N ILE A 60 -1.73 -18.04 48.10
CA ILE A 60 -3.12 -17.62 48.30
C ILE A 60 -3.82 -18.92 48.66
N LEU A 61 -4.16 -19.07 49.94
CA LEU A 61 -4.97 -20.15 50.49
C LEU A 61 -6.17 -20.41 49.57
N LYS A 62 -6.01 -21.33 48.63
CA LYS A 62 -7.13 -21.96 47.95
C LYS A 62 -7.79 -22.80 49.01
N ARG A 63 -8.75 -22.20 49.73
CA ARG A 63 -9.72 -22.94 50.53
C ARG A 63 -10.22 -24.06 49.62
N SER A 64 -9.85 -25.29 49.94
CA SER A 64 -10.13 -26.44 49.11
C SER A 64 -11.63 -26.50 48.91
N ASN A 65 -12.09 -26.25 47.68
CA ASN A 65 -13.47 -26.51 47.30
C ASN A 65 -13.64 -28.03 47.11
N SER A 66 -13.34 -28.80 48.15
CA SER A 66 -13.67 -30.22 48.23
C SER A 66 -15.07 -30.37 48.81
N PHE A 67 -16.07 -29.89 48.06
CA PHE A 67 -17.45 -30.37 48.19
C PHE A 67 -17.85 -31.12 46.91
N SER A 68 -16.92 -31.90 46.36
CA SER A 68 -17.21 -33.02 45.46
C SER A 68 -17.36 -34.34 46.23
N GLY A 69 -17.44 -34.29 47.56
CA GLY A 69 -17.49 -35.46 48.45
C GLY A 69 -18.80 -36.26 48.46
N LEU A 70 -19.71 -36.06 47.49
CA LEU A 70 -20.93 -36.85 47.39
C LEU A 70 -20.80 -38.03 46.42
N THR A 71 -19.75 -38.09 45.59
CA THR A 71 -19.54 -39.23 44.67
C THR A 71 -18.87 -40.44 45.31
N SER A 72 -18.53 -40.36 46.60
CA SER A 72 -17.94 -41.46 47.39
C SER A 72 -18.83 -41.83 48.60
N LEU A 73 -20.15 -41.70 48.47
CA LEU A 73 -21.08 -42.31 49.42
C LEU A 73 -21.22 -43.79 49.05
N SER A 74 -21.02 -44.67 50.02
CA SER A 74 -21.23 -46.12 49.87
C SER A 74 -22.63 -46.40 49.32
N ARG A 75 -22.78 -47.43 48.47
CA ARG A 75 -24.08 -47.87 47.91
C ARG A 75 -25.12 -48.22 48.99
N ASP A 76 -24.70 -48.41 50.24
CA ASP A 76 -25.56 -48.75 51.38
C ASP A 76 -26.06 -47.53 52.19
N THR A 77 -25.75 -46.29 51.78
CA THR A 77 -26.29 -45.09 52.44
C THR A 77 -27.60 -44.67 51.77
N LEU A 78 -28.70 -44.67 52.54
CA LEU A 78 -29.99 -44.17 52.07
C LEU A 78 -29.84 -42.71 51.56
N PRO A 79 -30.49 -42.32 50.44
CA PRO A 79 -30.43 -40.96 49.95
C PRO A 79 -30.76 -39.97 51.07
N THR A 80 -29.79 -39.15 51.47
CA THR A 80 -30.06 -38.07 52.42
C THR A 80 -30.88 -37.01 51.69
N TYR A 81 -32.18 -36.95 51.98
CA TYR A 81 -33.06 -35.94 51.40
C TYR A 81 -32.50 -34.55 51.68
N ILE A 82 -32.34 -33.75 50.62
CA ILE A 82 -31.86 -32.37 50.75
C ILE A 82 -32.89 -31.60 51.59
N THR A 83 -32.48 -31.13 52.75
CA THR A 83 -33.33 -30.31 53.61
C THR A 83 -33.64 -28.97 52.94
N ASP A 84 -34.81 -28.41 53.21
CA ASP A 84 -35.23 -27.13 52.61
C ASP A 84 -34.26 -25.97 52.91
N ALA A 85 -33.58 -26.01 54.06
CA ALA A 85 -32.53 -25.06 54.39
C ALA A 85 -31.32 -25.16 53.44
N ALA A 86 -30.90 -26.38 53.07
CA ALA A 86 -29.84 -26.58 52.08
C ALA A 86 -30.28 -26.10 50.68
N ARG A 87 -31.53 -26.36 50.30
CA ARG A 87 -32.12 -25.87 49.03
C ARG A 87 -32.17 -24.33 48.98
N LYS A 88 -32.64 -23.68 50.05
CA LYS A 88 -32.69 -22.21 50.13
C LYS A 88 -31.30 -21.57 50.06
N ARG A 89 -30.30 -22.16 50.74
CA ARG A 89 -28.91 -21.71 50.66
C ARG A 89 -28.35 -21.83 49.25
N SER A 90 -28.53 -22.97 48.58
CA SER A 90 -28.02 -23.18 47.21
C SER A 90 -28.67 -22.22 46.21
N MET A 91 -29.98 -21.97 46.35
CA MET A 91 -30.69 -20.97 45.54
C MET A 91 -30.19 -19.55 45.79
N ALA A 92 -29.94 -19.16 47.04
CA ALA A 92 -29.42 -17.84 47.37
C ALA A 92 -28.00 -17.62 46.81
N ILE A 93 -27.14 -18.63 46.92
CA ILE A 93 -25.78 -18.60 46.33
C ILE A 93 -25.87 -18.44 44.82
N ARG A 94 -26.72 -19.23 44.13
CA ARG A 94 -26.92 -19.12 42.68
C ARG A 94 -27.38 -17.72 42.28
N LYS A 95 -28.42 -17.19 42.93
CA LYS A 95 -28.93 -15.83 42.66
C LYS A 95 -27.87 -14.76 42.90
N SER A 96 -27.06 -14.89 43.96
CA SER A 96 -25.98 -13.94 44.23
C SER A 96 -24.89 -13.97 43.16
N LEU A 97 -24.56 -15.14 42.63
CA LEU A 97 -23.60 -15.28 41.54
C LEU A 97 -24.16 -14.69 40.23
N GLU A 98 -25.40 -15.04 39.87
CA GLU A 98 -26.07 -14.50 38.68
C GLU A 98 -26.14 -12.97 38.69
N LEU A 99 -26.46 -12.37 39.85
CA LEU A 99 -26.50 -10.91 40.00
C LEU A 99 -25.11 -10.27 39.81
N ARG A 100 -24.07 -10.89 40.37
CA ARG A 100 -22.69 -10.43 40.24
C ARG A 100 -22.23 -10.51 38.79
N ASP A 101 -22.49 -11.63 38.13
CA ASP A 101 -22.09 -11.88 36.74
C ASP A 101 -22.87 -10.95 35.78
N SER A 102 -24.16 -10.69 36.02
CA SER A 102 -24.95 -9.71 35.27
C SER A 102 -24.38 -8.28 35.42
N LYS A 103 -24.00 -7.88 36.64
CA LYS A 103 -23.38 -6.58 36.88
C LYS A 103 -22.01 -6.46 36.20
N GLU A 104 -21.22 -7.54 36.22
CA GLU A 104 -19.93 -7.59 35.53
C GLU A 104 -20.10 -7.48 34.01
N GLN A 105 -21.09 -8.17 33.44
CA GLN A 105 -21.41 -8.08 32.02
C GLN A 105 -21.81 -6.66 31.60
N GLN A 106 -22.69 -6.00 32.38
CA GLN A 106 -23.07 -4.61 32.13
C GLN A 106 -21.88 -3.65 32.19
N ASN A 107 -20.98 -3.84 33.16
CA ASN A 107 -19.75 -3.05 33.26
C ASN A 107 -18.82 -3.31 32.06
N ALA A 108 -18.65 -4.56 31.65
CA ALA A 108 -17.86 -4.93 30.48
C ALA A 108 -18.41 -4.30 29.19
N GLU A 109 -19.73 -4.31 29.02
CA GLU A 109 -20.41 -3.64 27.91
C GLU A 109 -20.22 -2.13 27.95
N TRP A 110 -20.38 -1.51 29.12
CA TRP A 110 -20.14 -0.08 29.29
C TRP A 110 -18.70 0.30 28.94
N MET A 111 -17.72 -0.48 29.40
CA MET A 111 -16.30 -0.28 29.07
C MET A 111 -16.03 -0.41 27.57
N ARG A 112 -16.65 -1.40 26.90
CA ARG A 112 -16.56 -1.55 25.44
C ARG A 112 -17.14 -0.33 24.73
N GLN A 113 -18.34 0.10 25.10
CA GLN A 113 -18.99 1.27 24.50
C GLN A 113 -18.17 2.54 24.73
N HIS A 114 -17.67 2.75 25.93
CA HIS A 114 -16.81 3.88 26.27
C HIS A 114 -15.53 3.87 25.43
N ARG A 115 -14.87 2.72 25.30
CA ARG A 115 -13.67 2.56 24.46
C ARG A 115 -13.96 2.89 22.98
N MET A 116 -15.06 2.37 22.44
CA MET A 116 -15.47 2.63 21.06
C MET A 116 -15.72 4.13 20.82
N LYS A 117 -16.46 4.78 21.72
CA LYS A 117 -16.73 6.23 21.66
C LYS A 117 -15.45 7.05 21.75
N SER A 118 -14.57 6.72 22.69
CA SER A 118 -13.27 7.39 22.85
C SER A 118 -12.38 7.23 21.62
N GLN A 119 -12.33 6.03 21.02
CA GLN A 119 -11.59 5.80 19.78
C GLN A 119 -12.18 6.59 18.60
N ALA A 120 -13.50 6.63 18.47
CA ALA A 120 -14.16 7.42 17.43
C ALA A 120 -13.83 8.92 17.56
N MET A 121 -13.90 9.45 18.78
CA MET A 121 -13.49 10.83 19.08
C MET A 121 -12.03 11.07 18.74
N SER A 122 -11.12 10.18 19.18
CA SER A 122 -9.69 10.26 18.89
C SER A 122 -9.40 10.29 17.40
N ARG A 123 -10.07 9.45 16.59
CA ARG A 123 -9.94 9.46 15.12
C ARG A 123 -10.30 10.81 14.52
N GLY A 124 -11.41 11.41 14.97
CA GLY A 124 -11.84 12.73 14.49
C GLY A 124 -10.85 13.84 14.86
N VAL A 125 -10.31 13.81 16.08
CA VAL A 125 -9.29 14.77 16.53
C VAL A 125 -8.01 14.62 15.71
N VAL A 126 -7.53 13.40 15.48
CA VAL A 126 -6.34 13.14 14.66
C VAL A 126 -6.54 13.60 13.22
N ALA A 127 -7.69 13.31 12.62
CA ALA A 127 -7.99 13.75 11.26
C ALA A 127 -7.99 15.28 11.14
N ARG A 128 -8.61 15.98 12.10
CA ARG A 128 -8.62 17.44 12.15
C ARG A 128 -7.22 18.01 12.36
N ALA A 129 -6.45 17.44 13.29
CA ALA A 129 -5.07 17.87 13.53
C ALA A 129 -4.22 17.73 12.27
N LYS A 130 -4.32 16.60 11.55
CA LYS A 130 -3.64 16.40 10.26
C LYS A 130 -4.08 17.39 9.19
N ALA A 131 -5.37 17.70 9.11
CA ALA A 131 -5.88 18.65 8.12
C ALA A 131 -5.44 20.10 8.40
N MET A 132 -5.22 20.44 9.67
CA MET A 132 -4.76 21.78 10.09
C MET A 132 -3.24 21.90 10.17
N ASP A 133 -2.50 20.79 10.01
CA ASP A 133 -1.05 20.80 9.94
C ASP A 133 -0.61 21.34 8.56
N PRO A 134 0.11 22.47 8.50
CA PRO A 134 0.67 22.97 7.24
C PRO A 134 1.71 22.01 6.65
N HIS A 135 2.31 21.16 7.49
CA HIS A 135 3.34 20.23 7.09
C HIS A 135 2.74 18.84 6.85
N ARG A 136 3.08 18.25 5.70
CA ARG A 136 2.79 16.84 5.43
C ARG A 136 3.74 15.97 6.23
N SER A 137 3.29 14.79 6.64
CA SER A 137 4.18 13.86 7.32
C SER A 137 5.29 13.40 6.38
N LEU A 138 6.49 13.16 6.92
CA LEU A 138 7.65 12.72 6.14
C LEU A 138 7.35 11.44 5.33
N LYS A 139 6.56 10.53 5.90
CA LYS A 139 6.11 9.29 5.25
C LYS A 139 5.26 9.57 4.01
N GLU A 140 4.34 10.52 4.07
CA GLU A 140 3.47 10.90 2.94
C GLU A 140 4.30 11.57 1.84
N VAL A 141 5.19 12.50 2.19
CA VAL A 141 6.06 13.19 1.23
C VAL A 141 6.99 12.20 0.51
N PHE A 142 7.58 11.26 1.24
CA PHE A 142 8.44 10.23 0.65
C PHE A 142 7.70 9.39 -0.40
N GLN A 143 6.48 8.93 -0.07
CA GLN A 143 5.67 8.14 -1.01
C GLN A 143 5.24 8.95 -2.24
N GLU A 144 4.89 10.22 -2.06
CA GLU A 144 4.55 11.12 -3.17
C GLU A 144 5.73 11.37 -4.09
N LYS A 145 6.92 11.65 -3.52
CA LYS A 145 8.16 11.82 -4.28
C LYS A 145 8.52 10.59 -5.10
N LEU A 146 8.40 9.39 -4.50
CA LEU A 146 8.65 8.15 -5.22
C LEU A 146 7.72 7.98 -6.44
N LYS A 147 6.45 8.37 -6.31
CA LYS A 147 5.51 8.37 -7.45
C LYS A 147 5.91 9.38 -8.52
N GLN A 148 6.32 10.59 -8.13
CA GLN A 148 6.79 11.62 -9.06
C GLN A 148 8.01 11.13 -9.85
N HIS A 149 8.99 10.50 -9.20
CA HIS A 149 10.16 9.94 -9.88
C HIS A 149 9.78 8.85 -10.88
N ARG A 150 8.89 7.92 -10.50
CA ARG A 150 8.40 6.89 -11.42
C ARG A 150 7.69 7.47 -12.64
N GLN A 151 6.89 8.52 -12.46
CA GLN A 151 6.20 9.19 -13.57
C GLN A 151 7.19 9.91 -14.48
N ALA A 152 8.14 10.65 -13.91
CA ALA A 152 9.19 11.31 -14.67
C ALA A 152 10.04 10.31 -15.47
N ASP A 153 10.37 9.14 -14.91
CA ASP A 153 11.07 8.08 -15.61
C ASP A 153 10.27 7.57 -16.81
N GLN A 154 8.97 7.35 -16.64
CA GLN A 154 8.09 6.91 -17.72
C GLN A 154 7.98 7.96 -18.84
N GLU A 155 7.88 9.24 -18.49
CA GLU A 155 7.85 10.34 -19.45
C GLU A 155 9.17 10.41 -20.23
N ARG A 156 10.31 10.38 -19.54
CA ARG A 156 11.64 10.36 -20.19
C ARG A 156 11.79 9.22 -21.18
N VAL A 157 11.34 8.01 -20.81
CA VAL A 157 11.41 6.85 -21.71
C VAL A 157 10.50 7.02 -22.93
N LYS A 158 9.32 7.61 -22.77
CA LYS A 158 8.41 7.89 -23.90
C LYS A 158 9.03 8.90 -24.86
N ASP A 159 9.56 9.99 -24.33
CA ASP A 159 10.18 11.05 -25.12
C ASP A 159 11.40 10.51 -25.88
N TYR A 160 12.27 9.75 -25.20
CA TYR A 160 13.41 9.11 -25.83
C TYR A 160 13.01 8.15 -26.96
N LYS A 161 11.96 7.34 -26.75
CA LYS A 161 11.44 6.45 -27.81
C LYS A 161 10.90 7.23 -29.01
N LYS A 162 10.19 8.33 -28.76
CA LYS A 162 9.68 9.20 -29.83
C LYS A 162 10.82 9.79 -30.64
N GLU A 163 11.87 10.28 -29.97
CA GLU A 163 13.06 10.82 -30.62
C GLU A 163 13.79 9.76 -31.45
N LEU A 164 13.94 8.53 -30.94
CA LEU A 164 14.50 7.41 -31.69
C LEU A 164 13.70 7.11 -32.97
N ILE A 165 12.36 7.14 -32.91
CA ILE A 165 11.51 6.92 -34.08
C ILE A 165 11.70 8.05 -35.09
N GLU A 166 11.70 9.30 -34.64
CA GLU A 166 11.91 10.46 -35.51
C GLU A 166 13.29 10.43 -36.18
N MET A 167 14.34 10.11 -35.43
CA MET A 167 15.69 9.94 -35.97
C MET A 167 15.74 8.86 -37.04
N LYS A 168 15.13 7.69 -36.78
CA LYS A 168 15.06 6.60 -37.77
C LYS A 168 14.29 7.03 -39.02
N ALA A 169 13.16 7.72 -38.86
CA ALA A 169 12.37 8.22 -39.97
C ALA A 169 13.14 9.23 -40.83
N ARG A 170 13.90 10.15 -40.21
CA ARG A 170 14.75 11.10 -40.95
C ARG A 170 15.88 10.41 -41.71
N VAL A 171 16.48 9.37 -41.11
CA VAL A 171 17.53 8.59 -41.76
C VAL A 171 16.96 7.75 -42.90
N SER A 172 15.80 7.12 -42.73
CA SER A 172 15.18 6.29 -43.76
C SER A 172 14.56 7.09 -44.91
N ALA A 173 14.04 8.28 -44.65
CA ALA A 173 13.44 9.14 -45.70
C ALA A 173 14.46 9.60 -46.76
N ARG A 174 15.75 9.53 -46.44
CA ARG A 174 16.83 9.98 -47.31
C ARG A 174 17.60 8.75 -47.82
N PRO A 175 17.21 8.19 -48.99
CA PRO A 175 17.86 7.00 -49.53
C PRO A 175 19.34 7.29 -49.81
N TYR A 176 20.16 6.26 -49.65
CA TYR A 176 21.60 6.40 -49.86
C TYR A 176 21.92 6.67 -51.33
N LEU A 177 23.06 7.30 -51.62
CA LEU A 177 23.45 7.60 -53.00
C LEU A 177 23.55 6.33 -53.85
N PHE A 178 24.08 5.23 -53.31
CA PHE A 178 24.16 3.96 -54.01
C PHE A 178 22.77 3.36 -54.28
N GLU A 179 21.82 3.54 -53.37
CA GLU A 179 20.44 3.10 -53.52
C GLU A 179 19.74 3.93 -54.61
N GLN A 180 19.91 5.25 -54.60
CA GLN A 180 19.40 6.15 -55.64
C GLN A 180 19.95 5.80 -57.02
N VAL A 181 21.26 5.57 -57.12
CA VAL A 181 21.92 5.18 -58.39
C VAL A 181 21.39 3.83 -58.85
N SER A 182 21.31 2.83 -57.95
CA SER A 182 20.77 1.51 -58.27
C SER A 182 19.32 1.57 -58.75
N GLN A 183 18.46 2.36 -58.09
CA GLN A 183 17.07 2.58 -58.51
C GLN A 183 16.98 3.22 -59.90
N ARG A 184 17.78 4.26 -60.15
CA ARG A 184 17.80 4.95 -61.45
C ARG A 184 18.30 4.04 -62.56
N ASP A 185 19.38 3.30 -62.31
CA ASP A 185 19.99 2.40 -63.28
C ASP A 185 19.03 1.24 -63.60
N ALA A 186 18.40 0.65 -62.58
CA ALA A 186 17.37 -0.38 -62.75
C ALA A 186 16.16 0.13 -63.54
N LYS A 187 15.68 1.35 -63.25
CA LYS A 187 14.62 2.00 -64.02
C LYS A 187 15.01 2.18 -65.49
N SER A 188 16.20 2.73 -65.74
CA SER A 188 16.71 2.93 -67.10
C SER A 188 16.88 1.60 -67.86
N ASP A 189 17.28 0.53 -67.16
CA ASP A 189 17.46 -0.78 -67.77
C ASP A 189 16.12 -1.42 -68.14
N ALA A 190 15.12 -1.32 -67.26
CA ALA A 190 13.76 -1.74 -67.56
C ALA A 190 13.18 -0.97 -68.76
N GLU A 191 13.36 0.35 -68.81
CA GLU A 191 12.93 1.19 -69.93
C GLU A 191 13.63 0.82 -71.24
N ARG A 192 14.96 0.58 -71.21
CA ARG A 192 15.71 0.13 -72.38
C ARG A 192 15.20 -1.20 -72.90
N ARG A 193 14.99 -2.17 -72.01
CA ARG A 193 14.45 -3.49 -72.38
C ARG A 193 13.06 -3.36 -72.98
N TYR A 194 12.18 -2.58 -72.36
CA TYR A 194 10.83 -2.33 -72.85
C TYR A 194 10.83 -1.68 -74.24
N ARG A 195 11.61 -0.60 -74.42
CA ARG A 195 11.75 0.05 -75.72
C ARG A 195 12.29 -0.92 -76.78
N SER A 196 13.32 -1.69 -76.46
CA SER A 196 13.88 -2.68 -77.39
C SER A 196 12.87 -3.77 -77.77
N THR A 197 12.02 -4.21 -76.83
CA THR A 197 10.96 -5.17 -77.15
C THR A 197 9.87 -4.56 -78.03
N LEU A 198 9.49 -3.30 -77.82
CA LEU A 198 8.53 -2.61 -78.70
C LEU A 198 9.09 -2.41 -80.11
N GLU A 199 10.36 -2.02 -80.21
CA GLU A 199 11.08 -1.88 -81.49
C GLU A 199 11.14 -3.21 -82.25
N GLN A 200 11.38 -4.33 -81.55
CA GLN A 200 11.35 -5.67 -82.16
C GLN A 200 9.98 -6.05 -82.73
N GLU A 201 8.90 -5.62 -82.08
CA GLU A 201 7.52 -5.79 -82.54
C GLU A 201 7.10 -4.71 -83.57
N GLY A 202 8.01 -3.83 -83.99
CA GLY A 202 7.78 -2.78 -84.99
C GLY A 202 6.97 -1.58 -84.48
N LEU A 203 6.80 -1.44 -83.16
CA LEU A 203 6.03 -0.41 -82.49
C LEU A 203 6.94 0.72 -82.00
N ASP A 204 7.45 1.53 -82.93
CA ASP A 204 8.34 2.65 -82.62
C ASP A 204 7.59 3.95 -82.31
N GLU A 205 8.25 4.89 -81.63
CA GLU A 205 7.70 6.24 -81.40
C GLU A 205 7.34 6.95 -82.72
N ASN A 206 8.05 6.64 -83.81
CA ASN A 206 7.74 7.12 -85.15
C ASN A 206 6.50 6.46 -85.75
N PHE A 207 6.28 5.17 -85.46
CA PHE A 207 5.04 4.47 -85.84
C PHE A 207 3.86 5.21 -85.20
N VAL A 208 3.86 5.35 -83.87
CA VAL A 208 2.80 6.07 -83.13
C VAL A 208 2.58 7.49 -83.65
N ARG A 209 3.65 8.24 -83.95
CA ARG A 209 3.56 9.61 -84.49
C ARG A 209 2.88 9.64 -85.87
N SER A 210 3.24 8.71 -86.76
CA SER A 210 2.65 8.63 -88.10
C SER A 210 1.21 8.12 -88.10
N THR A 211 0.82 7.27 -87.15
CA THR A 211 -0.58 6.85 -87.00
C THR A 211 -1.43 7.94 -86.35
N GLY A 212 -0.88 8.72 -85.40
CA GLY A 212 -1.58 9.80 -84.71
C GLY A 212 -1.83 11.05 -85.57
N GLU A 213 -0.87 11.47 -86.40
CA GLU A 213 -1.06 12.61 -87.32
C GLU A 213 -2.15 12.35 -88.38
N ASN A 214 -2.35 11.08 -88.76
CA ASN A 214 -3.40 10.70 -89.68
C ASN A 214 -4.81 10.74 -89.04
N ASP A 215 -4.91 10.69 -87.70
CA ASP A 215 -6.18 10.69 -86.96
C ASP A 215 -6.51 12.08 -86.36
N GLU A 216 -5.51 12.91 -86.03
CA GLU A 216 -5.73 14.32 -85.62
C GLU A 216 -6.36 15.19 -86.71
N SER A 217 -6.28 14.77 -87.97
CA SER A 217 -6.98 15.41 -89.08
C SER A 217 -8.52 15.23 -89.04
N GLN A 218 -9.06 14.44 -88.09
CA GLN A 218 -10.50 14.21 -87.94
C GLN A 218 -11.11 14.65 -86.59
N SER A 219 -10.33 15.19 -85.65
CA SER A 219 -10.84 15.53 -84.30
C SER A 219 -10.37 16.89 -83.78
N SER A 220 -10.68 17.97 -84.50
CA SER A 220 -10.58 19.33 -83.95
C SER A 220 -11.92 20.06 -84.01
N GLU A 221 -12.85 19.67 -83.15
CA GLU A 221 -13.90 20.58 -82.66
C GLU A 221 -14.27 20.23 -81.22
N ASN A 222 -13.59 20.89 -80.27
CA ASN A 222 -14.16 21.71 -79.20
C ASN A 222 -13.09 21.99 -78.14
N THR A 223 -12.85 23.29 -77.92
CA THR A 223 -12.17 23.80 -76.73
C THR A 223 -13.04 23.53 -75.50
N ASP A 224 -12.43 23.30 -74.35
CA ASP A 224 -12.60 24.22 -73.21
C ASP A 224 -11.72 23.82 -72.02
N THR A 225 -11.30 24.87 -71.33
CA THR A 225 -10.49 24.97 -70.13
C THR A 225 -11.01 24.12 -68.95
N ASP A 226 -10.13 23.44 -68.23
CA ASP A 226 -9.85 23.81 -66.83
C ASP A 226 -8.75 22.96 -66.19
N GLY A 227 -7.83 23.65 -65.52
CA GLY A 227 -6.80 23.03 -64.71
C GLY A 227 -7.36 22.43 -63.43
N LYS A 228 -7.08 21.14 -63.22
CA LYS A 228 -6.95 20.53 -61.87
C LYS A 228 -6.23 19.19 -62.01
N SER A 229 -4.92 19.21 -61.76
CA SER A 229 -4.15 18.01 -61.48
C SER A 229 -4.61 17.44 -60.13
N ASN A 230 -5.50 16.46 -60.19
CA ASN A 230 -5.84 15.62 -59.06
C ASN A 230 -4.65 14.67 -58.80
N VAL A 231 -3.95 14.89 -57.70
CA VAL A 231 -2.87 14.03 -57.21
C VAL A 231 -3.52 12.71 -56.78
N GLY A 232 -3.37 11.68 -57.61
CA GLY A 232 -3.75 10.31 -57.30
C GLY A 232 -2.83 9.74 -56.23
N ASP A 233 -3.35 9.73 -55.00
CA ASP A 233 -2.88 8.93 -53.89
C ASP A 233 -3.01 7.44 -54.22
N HIS A 234 -1.87 6.76 -54.41
CA HIS A 234 -1.80 5.31 -54.39
C HIS A 234 -0.86 4.91 -53.26
N SER A 235 -1.43 4.81 -52.06
CA SER A 235 -0.85 4.09 -50.93
C SER A 235 -0.66 2.63 -51.33
N PHE A 236 0.58 2.20 -51.52
CA PHE A 236 0.92 0.78 -51.51
C PHE A 236 1.14 0.38 -50.05
N GLU A 237 0.21 -0.40 -49.49
CA GLU A 237 0.40 -1.06 -48.21
C GLU A 237 1.45 -2.16 -48.39
N THR A 238 2.65 -1.99 -47.85
CA THR A 238 3.56 -3.10 -47.62
C THR A 238 3.21 -3.79 -46.31
N ASP A 239 2.51 -4.92 -46.44
CA ASP A 239 2.34 -5.95 -45.42
C ASP A 239 3.73 -6.38 -44.91
N THR A 240 4.11 -5.88 -43.73
CA THR A 240 5.35 -6.24 -43.06
C THR A 240 5.06 -7.44 -42.17
N GLN A 241 5.23 -8.63 -42.72
CA GLN A 241 5.10 -9.88 -42.00
C GLN A 241 6.16 -9.95 -40.90
N HIS A 242 5.68 -9.86 -39.66
CA HIS A 242 6.42 -10.11 -38.43
C HIS A 242 7.00 -11.54 -38.48
N ARG A 243 8.31 -11.64 -38.74
CA ARG A 243 9.08 -12.86 -38.45
C ARG A 243 9.55 -12.76 -37.01
N GLU A 244 8.78 -13.37 -36.10
CA GLU A 244 9.15 -13.51 -34.69
C GLU A 244 10.37 -14.44 -34.58
N GLY A 245 11.54 -13.85 -34.34
CA GLY A 245 12.69 -14.53 -33.79
C GLY A 245 12.52 -14.63 -32.28
N SER A 246 12.04 -15.78 -31.82
CA SER A 246 12.00 -16.17 -30.41
C SER A 246 13.43 -16.29 -29.87
N GLY A 247 13.96 -15.21 -29.30
CA GLY A 247 15.15 -15.21 -28.45
C GLY A 247 14.73 -15.13 -26.99
N ASP A 248 14.54 -16.30 -26.38
CA ASP A 248 14.47 -16.48 -24.93
C ASP A 248 15.85 -16.19 -24.35
N ASP A 249 16.01 -15.02 -23.72
CA ASP A 249 17.13 -14.74 -22.81
C ASP A 249 16.56 -14.38 -21.45
N SER A 250 16.16 -15.43 -20.72
CA SER A 250 15.77 -15.39 -19.32
C SER A 250 17.02 -15.12 -18.47
N VAL A 251 17.31 -13.83 -18.24
CA VAL A 251 18.31 -13.40 -17.27
C VAL A 251 17.77 -13.65 -15.86
N ARG A 252 18.06 -14.83 -15.35
CA ARG A 252 17.75 -15.29 -14.00
C ARG A 252 18.65 -14.52 -13.01
N SER A 253 18.13 -13.45 -12.42
CA SER A 253 18.77 -12.79 -11.28
C SER A 253 18.76 -13.73 -10.08
N GLU A 254 19.94 -14.21 -9.69
CA GLU A 254 20.16 -14.87 -8.42
C GLU A 254 20.11 -13.81 -7.30
N ASP A 255 19.02 -13.82 -6.54
CA ASP A 255 18.95 -13.10 -5.26
C ASP A 255 19.53 -14.03 -4.19
N GLY A 256 20.76 -13.72 -3.78
CA GLY A 256 21.43 -14.36 -2.66
C GLY A 256 20.89 -13.81 -1.35
N THR A 257 19.96 -14.55 -0.72
CA THR A 257 19.59 -14.34 0.68
C THR A 257 20.62 -15.03 1.58
N GLU A 258 21.61 -14.28 2.07
CA GLU A 258 22.34 -14.64 3.29
C GLU A 258 21.64 -13.95 4.47
N ASP A 259 20.69 -14.66 5.09
CA ASP A 259 20.16 -14.31 6.41
C ASP A 259 21.14 -14.84 7.47
N GLU A 260 22.12 -14.01 7.84
CA GLU A 260 22.95 -14.20 9.03
C GLU A 260 22.10 -13.97 10.28
N SER A 261 21.57 -15.06 10.82
CA SER A 261 20.88 -15.07 12.11
C SER A 261 21.89 -14.98 13.26
N VAL A 262 22.27 -13.76 13.65
CA VAL A 262 22.84 -13.50 14.97
C VAL A 262 21.68 -13.36 15.97
N ASN A 263 21.43 -14.41 16.74
CA ASN A 263 20.60 -14.33 17.94
C ASN A 263 21.45 -13.90 19.15
N PRO A 264 20.88 -13.08 20.07
CA PRO A 264 21.51 -12.69 21.33
C PRO A 264 21.61 -13.82 22.36
#